data_AF-A0A9D2SXT5-F1
#
_entry.id   AF-A0A9D2SXT5-F1
#
_cell.length_a   1.000
_cell.length_b   1.000
_cell.length_c   1.000
_cell.angle_alpha   90.00
_cell.angle_beta   90.00
_cell.angle_gamma   90.00
#
_symmetry.space_group_name_H-M   'P 1'
#
loop_
_entity.id
_entity.type
_entity.pdbx_description
1 polymer ?
#
loop_
_entity_poly.entity_id
_entity_poly.type
_entity_poly.pdbx_seq_one_letter_code
_entity_poly.pdbx_strand_id
1 'polypeptide(L)' 'MKDGMICNCKQVSYADVENALHQMTSFTDVLSAFEDVQKITHCSTGCGGCHDKILDAISEIMMK' A
#
# COMPACT_ATOMS: atom_id res chain seq x y z
N MET A 1 10.69 -6.41 11.31
CA MET A 1 9.31 -6.95 11.30
C MET A 1 8.76 -6.62 9.93
N LYS A 2 8.81 -7.53 8.94
CA LYS A 2 8.44 -7.19 7.56
C LYS A 2 7.40 -8.11 6.94
N ASP A 3 6.48 -8.65 7.76
CA ASP A 3 5.39 -9.49 7.26
C ASP A 3 4.09 -9.22 8.04
N GLY A 4 3.83 -7.94 8.32
CA GLY A 4 2.65 -7.50 9.07
C GLY A 4 1.44 -7.28 8.17
N MET A 5 0.26 -7.76 8.59
CA MET A 5 -1.00 -7.34 7.99
C MET A 5 -1.23 -5.84 8.25
N ILE A 6 -1.43 -5.05 7.20
CA ILE A 6 -1.63 -3.61 7.26
C ILE A 6 -3.13 -3.27 7.30
N CYS A 7 -3.92 -3.87 6.39
CA CYS A 7 -5.37 -3.70 6.36
C CYS A 7 -6.08 -5.01 6.71
N ASN A 8 -6.71 -5.07 7.88
CA ASN A 8 -7.50 -6.24 8.27
C ASN A 8 -8.84 -6.34 7.53
N CYS A 9 -9.44 -5.22 7.08
CA CYS A 9 -10.72 -5.27 6.36
C CYS A 9 -10.62 -5.94 5.00
N LYS A 10 -9.49 -5.75 4.31
CA LYS A 10 -9.25 -6.27 2.96
C LYS A 10 -8.13 -7.30 2.91
N GLN A 11 -7.61 -7.69 4.08
CA GLN A 11 -6.54 -8.67 4.24
C GLN A 11 -5.29 -8.30 3.42
N VAL A 12 -4.86 -7.03 3.51
CA VAL A 12 -3.69 -6.50 2.78
C VAL A 12 -2.49 -6.48 3.71
N SER A 13 -1.42 -7.17 3.32
CA SER A 13 -0.12 -7.20 4.00
C SER A 13 0.88 -6.21 3.41
N TYR A 14 2.03 -6.02 4.08
CA TYR A 14 3.14 -5.25 3.51
C TYR A 14 3.61 -5.82 2.17
N ALA A 15 3.70 -7.14 2.05
CA ALA A 15 4.09 -7.81 0.81
C ALA A 15 3.10 -7.53 -0.33
N ASP A 16 1.81 -7.44 -0.04
CA ASP A 16 0.79 -7.09 -1.04
C ASP A 16 0.98 -5.65 -1.54
N VAL A 17 1.35 -4.71 -0.66
CA VAL A 17 1.67 -3.32 -1.04
C VAL A 17 2.93 -3.27 -1.91
N GLU A 18 3.99 -3.98 -1.52
CA GLU A 18 5.24 -4.08 -2.28
C GLU A 18 5.01 -4.71 -3.67
N ASN A 19 4.25 -5.79 -3.74
CA ASN A 19 3.88 -6.43 -5.00
C ASN A 19 2.99 -5.53 -5.88
N ALA A 20 2.09 -4.75 -5.29
CA ALA A 20 1.27 -3.80 -6.04
C ALA A 20 2.13 -2.68 -6.64
N LEU A 21 3.08 -2.14 -5.87
CA LEU A 21 4.03 -1.12 -6.36
C LEU A 21 4.95 -1.66 -7.46
N HIS A 22 5.49 -2.88 -7.32
CA HIS A 22 6.35 -3.48 -8.35
C HIS A 22 5.63 -3.76 -9.69
N GLN A 23 4.30 -3.83 -9.69
CA GLN A 23 3.51 -3.95 -10.93
C GLN A 23 3.37 -2.61 -11.67
N MET A 24 3.70 -1.49 -11.02
CA MET A 24 3.61 -0.16 -11.62
C MET A 24 4.88 0.16 -12.39
N THR A 25 4.73 0.79 -13.57
CA THR A 25 5.85 1.13 -14.45
C THR A 25 6.53 2.45 -14.09
N SER A 26 5.84 3.33 -13.38
CA SER A 26 6.35 4.62 -12.90
C SER A 26 5.43 5.18 -11.84
N PHE A 27 5.99 5.82 -10.82
CA PHE A 27 5.26 6.57 -9.80
C PHE A 27 6.04 7.84 -9.47
N THR A 28 5.34 8.96 -9.39
CA THR A 28 5.93 10.30 -9.19
C THR A 28 6.01 10.69 -7.72
N ASP A 29 5.03 10.25 -6.93
CA ASP A 29 4.86 10.62 -5.54
C ASP A 29 4.03 9.56 -4.80
N VAL A 30 4.10 9.59 -3.47
CA VAL A 30 3.45 8.61 -2.59
C VAL A 30 1.92 8.59 -2.75
N LEU A 31 1.29 9.74 -3.06
CA LEU A 31 -0.17 9.81 -3.21
C LEU A 31 -0.64 9.12 -4.48
N SER A 32 0.05 9.38 -5.60
CA SER A 32 -0.22 8.68 -6.87
C SER A 32 -0.05 7.17 -6.73
N ALA A 33 1.04 6.73 -6.09
CA ALA A 33 1.31 5.33 -5.80
C ALA A 33 0.23 4.71 -4.89
N PHE A 34 -0.25 5.47 -3.89
CA PHE A 34 -1.35 5.03 -3.03
C PHE A 34 -2.64 4.80 -3.81
N GLU A 35 -3.01 5.69 -4.73
CA GLU A 35 -4.23 5.49 -5.54
C GLU A 35 -4.17 4.18 -6.32
N ASP A 36 -3.02 3.85 -6.88
CA ASP A 36 -2.84 2.62 -7.65
C ASP A 36 -2.77 1.38 -6.75
N VAL A 37 -2.10 1.46 -5.60
CA VAL A 37 -2.12 0.38 -4.58
C VAL A 37 -3.55 0.15 -4.09
N GLN A 38 -4.33 1.20 -3.86
CA GLN A 38 -5.73 1.10 -3.46
C GLN A 38 -6.60 0.47 -4.56
N LYS A 39 -6.36 0.76 -5.84
CA LYS A 39 -7.08 0.11 -6.94
C LYS A 39 -6.84 -1.40 -6.99
N ILE A 40 -5.61 -1.83 -6.73
CA ILE A 40 -5.20 -3.24 -6.78
C ILE A 40 -5.64 -4.02 -5.53
N THR A 41 -5.40 -3.46 -4.34
CA THR A 41 -5.59 -4.16 -3.05
C THR A 41 -6.93 -3.85 -2.38
N HIS A 42 -7.64 -2.84 -2.87
CA HIS A 42 -8.84 -2.28 -2.26
C HIS A 42 -8.65 -1.73 -0.83
N CYS A 43 -7.41 -1.54 -0.36
CA CYS A 43 -7.16 -0.98 0.98
C CYS A 43 -7.89 0.36 1.19
N SER A 44 -8.19 0.71 2.44
CA SER A 44 -8.90 1.96 2.79
C SER A 44 -10.34 2.12 2.28
N THR A 45 -10.89 1.17 1.54
CA THR A 45 -12.33 1.15 1.14
C THR A 45 -13.26 0.48 2.16
N GLY A 46 -12.72 0.04 3.30
CA GLY A 46 -13.45 -0.52 4.44
C GLY A 46 -13.64 0.52 5.55
N CYS A 47 -12.97 0.32 6.69
CA CYS A 47 -13.04 1.25 7.82
C CYS A 47 -12.12 2.48 7.69
N GLY A 48 -11.24 2.52 6.70
CA GLY A 48 -10.25 3.60 6.51
C GLY A 48 -9.06 3.60 7.46
N GLY A 49 -9.10 2.87 8.58
CA GLY A 49 -8.07 2.92 9.64
C GLY A 49 -6.68 2.37 9.26
N CYS A 50 -6.49 1.86 8.05
CA CYS A 50 -5.18 1.44 7.53
C CYS A 50 -4.52 2.49 6.62
N HIS A 51 -5.19 3.60 6.31
CA HIS A 51 -4.76 4.57 5.30
C HIS A 51 -3.33 5.06 5.52
N ASP A 52 -3.04 5.63 6.69
CA ASP A 52 -1.71 6.15 7.03
C ASP A 52 -0.63 5.06 6.98
N LYS A 53 -0.96 3.85 7.45
CA LYS A 53 -0.01 2.72 7.43
C LYS A 53 0.33 2.26 6.02
N ILE A 54 -0.60 2.36 5.08
CA ILE A 54 -0.33 2.07 3.66
C ILE A 54 0.58 3.16 3.09
N LEU A 55 0.32 4.43 3.39
CA LEU A 55 1.19 5.55 2.95
C LEU A 55 2.61 5.39 3.49
N ASP A 56 2.76 5.03 4.77
CA ASP A 56 4.06 4.77 5.38
C ASP A 56 4.78 3.62 4.69
N ALA A 57 4.09 2.50 4.42
CA ALA A 57 4.67 1.35 3.72
C ALA A 57 5.11 1.71 2.30
N ILE A 58 4.30 2.46 1.55
CA ILE A 58 4.64 2.93 0.19
C ILE A 58 5.88 3.82 0.24
N SER A 59 5.91 4.78 1.16
CA SER A 59 7.06 5.68 1.34
C SER A 59 8.35 4.91 1.65
N GLU A 60 8.27 3.92 2.56
CA GLU A 60 9.41 3.06 2.88
C GLU A 60 9.92 2.24 1.68
N ILE A 61 9.01 1.74 0.84
CA ILE A 61 9.35 0.96 -0.37
C ILE A 61 9.98 1.87 -1.43
N MET A 62 9.46 3.08 -1.62
CA MET A 62 9.96 4.03 -2.63
C MET A 62 11.33 4.63 -2.26
N MET A 63 11.67 4.71 -0.98
CA MET A 63 12.96 5.24 -0.49
C MET A 63 14.07 4.17 -0.40
N LYS A 64 13.74 2.91 -0.71
CA LYS A 64 14.67 1.78 -0.71
C LYS A 64 15.38 1.63 -2.06
#